data_AF-A0A1G0ZPY8-F1
#
_entry.id   AF-A0A1G0ZPY8-F1
#
_cell.length_a   1.000
_cell.length_b   1.000
_cell.length_c   1.000
_cell.angle_alpha   90.00
_cell.angle_beta   90.00
_cell.angle_gamma   90.00
#
_symmetry.space_group_name_H-M   'P 1'
#
loop_
_entity.id
_entity.type
_entity.pdbx_description
1 polymer ?
#
loop_
_entity_poly.entity_id
_entity_poly.type
_entity_poly.pdbx_seq_one_letter_code
_entity_poly.pdbx_strand_id
1 'polypeptide(L)'
;MPCTITLEFPDTLPDALHETREQFEHEAKVAMAVKLFELKRLSSGQAASLLGIERVNFLMMLKNYNVSIIDITESELKSDLTHA
;
A
#
# COMPACT_ATOMS: atom_id res chain seq x y z
N MET A 1 17.45 14.55 0.31
CA MET A 1 18.23 13.77 -0.66
C MET A 1 17.40 12.55 -1.05
N PRO A 2 17.22 12.23 -2.35
CA PRO A 2 16.54 11.01 -2.75
C PRO A 2 17.39 9.78 -2.36
N CYS A 3 16.72 8.72 -1.87
CA CYS A 3 17.34 7.43 -1.60
C CYS A 3 16.99 6.48 -2.74
N THR A 4 18.00 5.81 -3.32
CA THR A 4 17.83 4.85 -4.42
C THR A 4 18.15 3.45 -3.93
N ILE A 5 17.27 2.50 -4.22
CA ILE A 5 17.44 1.06 -3.95
C ILE A 5 17.51 0.34 -5.29
N THR A 6 18.49 -0.53 -5.48
CA THR A 6 18.59 -1.41 -6.66
C THR A 6 18.15 -2.81 -6.25
N LEU A 7 17.22 -3.39 -7.00
CA LEU A 7 16.67 -4.73 -6.76
C LEU A 7 16.87 -5.56 -8.03
N GLU A 8 17.26 -6.81 -7.86
CA GLU A 8 17.37 -7.78 -8.95
C GLU A 8 16.15 -8.70 -8.94
N PHE A 9 15.51 -8.83 -10.10
CA PHE A 9 14.37 -9.71 -10.33
C PHE A 9 14.64 -10.55 -11.59
N PRO A 10 13.99 -11.70 -11.74
CA PRO A 10 13.91 -12.36 -13.04
C PRO A 10 13.35 -11.39 -14.07
N ASP A 11 13.99 -11.32 -15.24
CA ASP A 11 13.55 -10.50 -16.37
C ASP A 11 12.17 -10.90 -16.88
N THR A 12 11.78 -12.16 -16.65
CA THR A 12 10.45 -12.70 -16.95
C THR A 12 9.35 -12.28 -15.99
N LEU A 13 9.66 -11.62 -14.88
CA LEU A 13 8.65 -11.29 -13.86
C LEU A 13 7.62 -10.25 -14.35
N PRO A 14 8.00 -9.10 -14.94
CA PRO A 14 7.03 -8.17 -15.52
C PRO A 14 6.17 -8.84 -16.60
N ASP A 15 6.76 -9.68 -17.45
CA ASP A 15 6.04 -10.42 -18.49
C ASP A 15 5.01 -11.38 -17.89
N ALA A 16 5.36 -12.08 -16.81
CA ALA A 16 4.47 -12.99 -16.09
C ALA A 16 3.30 -12.25 -15.41
N LEU A 17 3.47 -10.97 -15.09
CA LEU A 17 2.43 -10.09 -14.55
C LEU A 17 1.65 -9.34 -15.64
N HIS A 18 2.02 -9.50 -16.91
CA HIS A 18 1.48 -8.76 -18.05
C HIS A 18 1.66 -7.24 -17.93
N GLU A 19 2.80 -6.82 -17.40
CA GLU A 19 3.16 -5.43 -17.16
C GLU A 19 4.42 -5.02 -17.93
N THR A 20 4.51 -3.74 -18.29
CA THR A 20 5.79 -3.15 -18.67
C THR A 20 6.69 -3.02 -17.45
N ARG A 21 8.00 -2.85 -17.67
CA ARG A 21 8.97 -2.61 -16.60
C ARG A 21 8.57 -1.42 -15.72
N GLU A 22 8.11 -0.33 -16.32
CA GLU A 22 7.72 0.89 -15.61
C GLU A 22 6.47 0.68 -14.75
N GLN A 23 5.52 -0.13 -15.23
CA GLN A 23 4.32 -0.52 -14.48
C GLN A 23 4.72 -1.36 -13.27
N PHE A 24 5.56 -2.38 -13.47
CA PHE A 24 6.06 -3.22 -12.39
C PHE A 24 6.85 -2.43 -11.34
N GLU A 25 7.76 -1.54 -11.75
CA GLU A 25 8.52 -0.69 -10.82
C GLU A 25 7.60 0.20 -9.99
N HIS A 26 6.54 0.74 -10.62
CA HIS A 26 5.52 1.51 -9.92
C HIS A 26 4.72 0.63 -8.95
N GLU A 27 4.23 -0.53 -9.38
CA GLU A 27 3.46 -1.45 -8.56
C GLU A 27 4.28 -1.92 -7.35
N ALA A 28 5.54 -2.31 -7.55
CA ALA A 28 6.44 -2.73 -6.48
C ALA A 28 6.61 -1.63 -5.42
N LYS A 29 6.74 -0.37 -5.85
CA LYS A 29 6.85 0.79 -4.95
C LYS A 29 5.54 1.03 -4.19
N VAL A 30 4.39 0.89 -4.84
CA VAL A 30 3.07 1.01 -4.21
C VAL A 30 2.87 -0.11 -3.19
N ALA A 31 3.12 -1.37 -3.57
CA ALA A 31 3.01 -2.54 -2.71
C ALA A 31 3.86 -2.40 -1.44
N MET A 32 5.09 -1.88 -1.56
CA MET A 32 5.95 -1.58 -0.41
C MET A 32 5.32 -0.53 0.51
N ALA A 33 4.82 0.58 -0.04
CA ALA A 33 4.18 1.66 0.74
C ALA A 33 2.93 1.16 1.48
N VAL A 34 2.07 0.41 0.77
CA VAL A 34 0.86 -0.19 1.31
C VAL A 34 1.20 -1.17 2.42
N LYS A 35 2.16 -2.09 2.20
CA LYS A 35 2.49 -3.10 3.19
C LYS A 35 3.10 -2.51 4.45
N LEU A 36 3.95 -1.50 4.33
CA LEU A 36 4.53 -0.82 5.48
C LEU A 36 3.49 0.01 6.27
N PHE A 37 2.48 0.56 5.59
CA PHE A 37 1.34 1.21 6.24
C PHE A 37 0.47 0.20 7.00
N GLU A 38 0.14 -0.93 6.35
CA GLU A 38 -0.65 -2.02 6.94
C GLU A 38 0.02 -2.56 8.22
N LEU A 39 1.35 -2.74 8.18
CA LEU A 39 2.18 -3.13 9.32
C LEU A 39 2.37 -2.03 10.39
N LYS A 40 1.69 -0.88 10.24
CA LYS A 40 1.78 0.29 11.14
C LYS A 40 3.20 0.86 11.28
N ARG A 41 4.08 0.59 10.32
CA ARG A 41 5.47 1.09 10.27
C ARG A 41 5.58 2.44 9.58
N LEU A 42 4.67 2.74 8.66
CA LEU A 42 4.50 4.05 8.05
C LEU A 42 3.13 4.63 8.37
N SER A 43 3.09 5.92 8.69
CA SER A 43 1.84 6.66 8.65
C SER A 43 1.35 6.84 7.22
N SER A 44 0.04 7.09 7.06
CA SER A 44 -0.56 7.44 5.77
C SER A 44 0.14 8.61 5.04
N GLY A 45 0.65 9.60 5.77
CA GLY A 45 1.41 10.72 5.18
C GLY A 45 2.80 10.31 4.68
N GLN A 46 3.52 9.47 5.42
CA GLN A 46 4.82 8.95 4.99
C GLN A 46 4.69 8.02 3.78
N ALA A 47 3.69 7.14 3.78
CA ALA A 47 3.41 6.25 2.65
C ALA A 47 3.02 7.04 1.39
N ALA A 48 2.21 8.09 1.52
CA ALA A 48 1.87 8.99 0.41
C ALA A 48 3.11 9.76 -0.12
N SER A 49 3.95 10.27 0.78
CA SER A 49 5.19 10.96 0.43
C SER A 49 6.18 10.05 -0.32
N LEU A 50 6.27 8.77 0.07
CA LEU A 50 7.06 7.76 -0.64
C LEU A 50 6.62 7.63 -2.11
N LEU A 51 5.32 7.68 -2.38
CA LEU A 51 4.74 7.59 -3.72
C LEU A 51 4.68 8.92 -4.45
N GLY A 52 4.97 10.05 -3.79
CA GLY A 52 4.87 11.38 -4.37
C GLY A 52 3.42 11.82 -4.63
N ILE A 53 2.47 11.33 -3.84
CA ILE A 53 1.05 11.65 -3.96
C ILE A 53 0.51 12.31 -2.70
N GLU A 54 -0.65 12.95 -2.81
CA GLU A 54 -1.38 13.50 -1.66
C GLU A 54 -1.86 12.39 -0.71
N ARG A 55 -1.88 12.69 0.60
CA ARG A 55 -2.34 11.74 1.64
C ARG A 55 -3.73 11.19 1.34
N VAL A 56 -4.65 12.04 0.87
CA VAL A 56 -6.02 11.65 0.54
C VAL A 56 -6.04 10.62 -0.60
N ASN A 57 -5.19 10.80 -1.62
CA ASN A 57 -5.09 9.87 -2.75
C ASN A 57 -4.55 8.51 -2.30
N PHE A 58 -3.55 8.50 -1.42
CA PHE A 58 -3.05 7.25 -0.83
C PHE A 58 -4.16 6.50 -0.09
N LEU A 59 -4.91 7.19 0.78
CA LEU A 59 -6.01 6.59 1.54
C LEU A 59 -7.10 6.03 0.61
N MET A 60 -7.46 6.75 -0.46
CA MET A 60 -8.44 6.27 -1.44
C MET A 60 -7.95 5.05 -2.23
N MET A 61 -6.64 4.91 -2.43
CA MET A 61 -6.04 3.80 -3.15
C MET A 61 -6.02 2.50 -2.35
N LEU A 62 -6.00 2.55 -1.01
CA LEU A 62 -5.92 1.36 -0.13
C LEU A 62 -7.06 0.35 -0.38
N LYS A 63 -8.22 0.81 -0.85
CA LYS A 63 -9.35 -0.06 -1.23
C LYS A 63 -8.96 -1.07 -2.32
N ASN A 64 -8.08 -0.68 -3.25
CA ASN A 64 -7.65 -1.54 -4.35
C ASN A 64 -6.72 -2.66 -3.86
N TYR A 65 -6.15 -2.51 -2.66
CA TYR A 65 -5.23 -3.45 -2.03
C TYR A 65 -5.87 -4.22 -0.86
N ASN A 66 -7.20 -4.12 -0.68
CA ASN A 66 -7.92 -4.72 0.45
C ASN A 66 -7.36 -4.36 1.83
N VAL A 67 -6.74 -3.18 1.98
CA VAL A 67 -6.23 -2.70 3.26
C VAL A 67 -7.25 -1.79 3.91
N SER A 68 -7.71 -2.16 5.12
CA SER A 68 -8.61 -1.32 5.89
C SER A 68 -7.91 -0.03 6.35
N ILE A 69 -8.59 1.09 6.16
CA ILE A 69 -8.16 2.41 6.67
C ILE A 69 -8.44 2.50 8.18
N ILE A 70 -9.43 1.74 8.66
CA ILE A 70 -9.91 1.79 10.03
C ILE A 70 -9.47 0.51 10.73
N ASP A 71 -8.73 0.65 11.83
CA ASP A 71 -8.55 -0.44 12.80
C ASP A 71 -9.85 -0.58 13.59
N ILE A 72 -10.89 -1.19 12.99
CA ILE A 72 -12.00 -1.70 13.79
C ILE A 72 -11.54 -3.05 14.29
N THR A 73 -11.27 -3.14 15.59
CA THR A 73 -10.98 -4.44 16.20
C THR A 73 -12.24 -5.31 16.14
N GLU A 74 -12.10 -6.63 16.03
CA GLU A 74 -13.25 -7.54 16.05
C GLU A 74 -14.16 -7.34 17.28
N SER A 75 -13.59 -6.89 18.41
CA SER A 75 -14.35 -6.54 19.61
C SER A 75 -15.22 -5.29 19.44
N GLU A 76 -14.73 -4.26 18.76
CA GLU A 76 -15.50 -3.04 18.49
C GLU A 76 -16.63 -3.33 17.50
N LEU A 77 -16.36 -4.12 16.46
CA LEU A 77 -17.39 -4.54 15.50
C LEU A 77 -18.50 -5.37 16.16
N LYS A 78 -18.15 -6.28 17.08
CA LYS A 78 -19.13 -7.06 17.84
C LYS A 78 -19.96 -6.18 18.78
N SER A 79 -19.33 -5.18 19.41
CA SER A 79 -20.04 -4.24 20.28
C SER A 79 -21.09 -3.45 19.48
N ASP A 80 -20.75 -2.96 18.30
CA ASP A 80 -21.70 -2.21 17.44
C ASP A 80 -22.87 -3.07 16.96
N LEU A 81 -22.65 -4.36 16.65
CA LEU A 81 -23.72 -5.30 16.27
C LEU A 81 -24.67 -5.63 17.43
N THR A 82 -24.20 -5.58 18.67
CA THR A 82 -25.03 -5.87 19.86
C THR A 82 -25.88 -4.69 20.35
N HIS A 83 -25.57 -3.47 19.90
CA HIS A 83 -26.29 -2.24 20.29
C HIS A 83 -27.17 -1.67 19.16
N ALA A 84 -27.41 -2.44 18.11
CA ALA A 84 -28.37 -2.14 17.03
C ALA A 84 -29.75 -2.77 17.30
#